data_AF-A0A2U3KVH4-F1
#
_entry.id   AF-A0A2U3KVH4-F1
#
_cell.length_a   1.000
_cell.length_b   1.000
_cell.length_c   1.000
_cell.angle_alpha   90.00
_cell.angle_beta   90.00
_cell.angle_gamma   90.00
#
_symmetry.space_group_name_H-M   'P 1'
#
loop_
_entity.id
_entity.type
_entity.pdbx_description
1 polymer ?
#
loop_
_entity_poly.entity_id
_entity_poly.type
_entity_poly.pdbx_seq_one_letter_code
_entity_poly.pdbx_strand_id
1 'polypeptide(L)' 'MLTKKEKTMMPKQVKLSFADFRDAAVNNGIIDPKTTFMIQMGAAMAVGCYP' A
#
# COMPACT_ATOMS: atom_id res chain seq x y z
N MET A 1 18.07 -13.70 -19.77
CA MET A 1 17.56 -12.31 -19.73
C MET A 1 16.10 -12.36 -19.32
N LEU A 2 15.75 -11.95 -18.11
CA LEU A 2 14.34 -11.88 -17.69
C LEU A 2 13.69 -10.66 -18.37
N THR A 3 12.49 -10.87 -18.89
CA THR A 3 11.74 -9.82 -19.59
C THR A 3 11.41 -8.67 -18.63
N LYS A 4 11.43 -7.43 -19.14
CA LYS A 4 11.25 -6.19 -18.35
C LYS A 4 10.01 -6.18 -17.44
N LYS A 5 9.00 -7.00 -17.75
CA LYS A 5 7.73 -7.19 -17.04
C LYS A 5 7.86 -8.03 -15.76
N GLU A 6 8.85 -8.91 -15.69
CA GLU A 6 9.13 -9.75 -14.52
C GLU A 6 9.96 -9.00 -13.47
N LYS A 7 10.81 -8.07 -13.92
CA LYS A 7 11.64 -7.21 -13.05
C LYS A 7 10.83 -6.15 -12.29
N THR A 8 9.63 -5.79 -12.79
CA THR A 8 8.71 -4.80 -12.19
C THR A 8 7.60 -5.43 -11.34
N MET A 9 7.37 -6.74 -11.46
CA MET A 9 6.34 -7.44 -10.69
C MET A 9 6.92 -7.81 -9.33
N MET A 10 6.39 -7.23 -8.23
CA MET A 10 6.77 -7.66 -6.88
C MET A 10 6.64 -9.19 -6.74
N PRO A 11 7.61 -9.86 -6.07
CA PRO A 11 7.50 -11.28 -5.77
C PRO A 11 6.18 -11.57 -5.06
N LYS A 12 5.56 -12.73 -5.36
CA LYS A 12 4.21 -13.07 -4.85
C LYS A 12 4.10 -12.95 -3.33
N GLN A 13 5.13 -13.38 -2.61
CA GLN A 13 5.20 -13.29 -1.14
C GLN A 13 5.18 -11.84 -0.65
N VAL A 14 5.91 -10.95 -1.32
CA VAL A 14 5.96 -9.52 -0.97
C VAL A 14 4.59 -8.85 -1.19
N LYS A 15 3.88 -9.22 -2.26
CA LYS A 15 2.52 -8.71 -2.51
C LYS A 15 1.55 -9.14 -1.43
N LEU A 16 1.62 -10.40 -1.00
CA LEU A 16 0.76 -10.94 0.04
C LEU A 16 1.05 -10.26 1.39
N SER A 17 2.31 -10.20 1.80
CA SER A 17 2.69 -9.54 3.06
C SER A 17 2.32 -8.06 3.08
N PHE A 18 2.41 -7.37 1.94
CA PHE A 18 1.97 -5.97 1.84
C PHE A 18 0.45 -5.83 1.94
N ALA A 19 -0.31 -6.76 1.36
CA ALA A 19 -1.77 -6.77 1.47
C ALA A 19 -2.20 -6.96 2.94
N ASP A 20 -1.61 -7.93 3.64
CA ASP A 20 -1.89 -8.19 5.06
C ASP A 20 -1.54 -6.98 5.94
N PHE A 21 -0.36 -6.37 5.68
CA PHE A 21 0.03 -5.14 6.37
C PHE A 21 -0.98 -4.01 6.13
N ARG A 22 -1.38 -3.79 4.87
CA ARG A 22 -2.32 -2.72 4.52
C ARG A 22 -3.68 -2.94 5.18
N ASP A 23 -4.15 -4.17 5.23
CA ASP A 23 -5.42 -4.50 5.88
C ASP A 23 -5.35 -4.23 7.39
N ALA A 24 -4.28 -4.66 8.06
CA ALA A 24 -4.05 -4.37 9.48
C ALA A 24 -3.92 -2.86 9.75
N ALA A 25 -3.26 -2.11 8.85
CA ALA A 25 -3.12 -0.66 8.98
C ALA A 25 -4.44 0.08 8.81
N VAL A 26 -5.35 -0.40 7.95
CA VAL A 26 -6.69 0.18 7.76
C VAL A 26 -7.65 -0.22 8.88
N ASN A 27 -7.58 -1.48 9.33
CA ASN A 27 -8.48 -2.07 10.33
C ASN A 27 -7.84 -2.10 11.73
N ASN A 28 -7.11 -1.05 12.11
CA ASN A 28 -6.29 -1.01 13.33
C ASN A 28 -7.11 -0.81 14.64
N GLY A 29 -8.39 -0.41 14.55
CA GLY A 29 -9.26 -0.19 15.71
C GLY A 29 -8.98 1.06 16.56
N ILE A 30 -7.93 1.83 16.23
CA ILE A 30 -7.52 3.07 16.91
C ILE A 30 -8.05 4.29 16.15
N ILE A 31 -7.92 4.28 14.83
CA ILE A 31 -8.36 5.34 13.93
C ILE A 31 -9.48 4.78 13.05
N ASP A 32 -10.58 5.52 12.89
CA ASP A 32 -11.67 5.07 12.05
C ASP A 32 -11.21 4.92 10.57
N PRO A 33 -11.83 4.02 9.78
CA PRO A 33 -11.38 3.73 8.42
C PRO A 33 -11.36 4.96 7.51
N LYS A 34 -12.29 5.91 7.70
CA LYS A 34 -12.39 7.12 6.88
C LYS A 34 -11.23 8.06 7.19
N THR A 35 -10.91 8.27 8.46
CA THR A 35 -9.74 9.07 8.87
C THR A 35 -8.44 8.42 8.41
N THR A 36 -8.32 7.10 8.50
CA THR A 36 -7.15 6.36 8.00
C THR A 36 -6.97 6.56 6.49
N PHE A 37 -8.06 6.52 5.71
CA PHE A 37 -8.02 6.81 4.27
C PHE A 37 -7.54 8.24 3.97
N MET A 38 -8.05 9.24 4.71
CA MET A 38 -7.63 10.64 4.54
C MET A 38 -6.14 10.84 4.84
N ILE A 39 -5.60 10.16 5.87
CA ILE A 39 -4.17 10.19 6.19
C ILE A 39 -3.35 9.57 5.04
N GLN A 40 -3.77 8.42 4.52
CA GLN A 40 -3.08 7.77 3.40
C GLN A 40 -3.10 8.66 2.14
N MET A 41 -4.22 9.31 1.84
CA MET A 41 -4.33 10.29 0.75
C MET A 41 -3.39 11.49 0.95
N GLY A 42 -3.40 12.09 2.14
CA GLY A 42 -2.52 13.21 2.46
C GLY A 42 -1.04 12.84 2.36
N ALA A 43 -0.67 11.66 2.84
CA ALA A 43 0.69 11.12 2.71
C ALA A 43 1.09 10.89 1.26
N ALA A 44 0.19 10.29 0.45
CA ALA A 44 0.41 10.05 -0.97
C ALA A 44 0.65 11.38 -1.74
N MET A 45 -0.20 12.38 -1.49
CA MET A 45 -0.03 13.73 -2.03
C MET A 45 1.29 14.39 -1.59
N ALA A 46 1.67 14.26 -0.31
CA ALA A 46 2.89 14.86 0.23
C ALA A 46 4.16 14.31 -0.43
N VAL A 47 4.16 13.03 -0.82
CA VAL A 47 5.29 12.40 -1.52
C VAL A 47 5.16 12.44 -3.05
N GLY A 48 4.19 13.19 -3.58
CA GLY A 48 3.97 13.32 -5.03
C GLY A 48 3.51 12.02 -5.71
N CYS A 49 3.04 11.05 -4.93
CA CYS A 49 2.48 9.81 -5.42
C CYS A 49 0.95 9.98 -5.49
N TYR A 50 0.45 10.38 -6.66
CA TYR A 50 -1.00 10.52 -6.88
C TYR A 50 -1.63 9.12 -7.02
N PRO A 51 -2.81 8.85 -6.42
CA PRO A 51 -3.50 7.56 -6.57
C PRO A 51 -3.89 7.24 -8.02
#